data_AF-A0A7J9LXR2-F1
#
_entry.id   AF-A0A7J9LXR2-F1
#
_cell.length_a   1.000
_cell.length_b   1.000
_cell.length_c   1.000
_cell.angle_alpha   90.00
_cell.angle_beta   90.00
_cell.angle_gamma   90.00
#
_symmetry.space_group_name_H-M   'P 1'
#
loop_
_entity.id
_entity.type
_entity.pdbx_description
1 polymer ?
#
loop_
_entity_poly.entity_id
_entity_poly.type
_entity_poly.pdbx_seq_one_letter_code
_entity_poly.pdbx_strand_id
1 'polypeptide(L)'
;MYVRAVPTTDLNKNTEWFTYPGVWTTYILMVFISWLLVLSLFGTSAGTAWTIVHLAHFFVTYHFFHWKKGTPFADDQGIYNGLTWWEQIDNGKQLTRNRKFLTVVPVVL
;
A
#
# COMPACT_ATOMS: atom_id res chain seq x y z
N MET A 1 -3.88 -12.32 -35.26
CA MET A 1 -3.51 -13.07 -34.04
C MET A 1 -2.80 -12.11 -33.10
N TYR A 2 -3.46 -11.61 -32.05
CA TYR A 2 -2.76 -10.85 -31.01
C TYR A 2 -2.23 -11.84 -29.98
N VAL A 3 -0.90 -11.95 -29.88
CA VAL A 3 -0.27 -12.75 -28.82
C VAL A 3 -0.53 -12.04 -27.50
N ARG A 4 -1.30 -12.66 -26.61
CA ARG A 4 -1.36 -12.24 -25.21
C ARG A 4 0.01 -12.55 -24.59
N ALA A 5 0.83 -11.53 -24.39
CA ALA A 5 2.00 -11.67 -23.54
C ALA A 5 1.54 -12.10 -22.14
N VAL A 6 2.14 -13.16 -21.60
CA VAL A 6 1.95 -13.55 -20.21
C VAL A 6 2.45 -12.40 -19.34
N PRO A 7 1.68 -11.95 -18.32
CA PRO A 7 2.16 -10.94 -17.39
C PRO A 7 3.50 -11.40 -16.80
N THR A 8 4.53 -10.58 -16.92
CA THR A 8 5.82 -10.85 -16.28
C THR A 8 5.60 -10.87 -14.77
N THR A 9 6.02 -11.94 -14.10
CA THR A 9 6.02 -12.02 -12.63
C THR A 9 6.79 -10.83 -12.08
N ASP A 10 6.20 -10.08 -11.15
CA ASP A 10 6.93 -9.04 -10.42
C ASP A 10 7.99 -9.75 -9.57
N LEU A 11 9.26 -9.47 -9.84
CA LEU A 11 10.38 -10.07 -9.10
C LEU A 11 10.76 -9.24 -7.87
N ASN A 12 10.12 -8.07 -7.68
CA ASN A 12 10.38 -7.23 -6.53
C ASN A 12 9.70 -7.79 -5.27
N LYS A 13 10.40 -8.65 -4.54
CA LYS A 13 9.96 -9.22 -3.25
C LYS A 13 9.43 -8.19 -2.25
N ASN A 14 9.86 -6.94 -2.34
CA ASN A 14 9.45 -5.86 -1.44
C ASN A 14 8.05 -5.31 -1.75
N THR A 15 7.54 -5.51 -2.97
CA THR A 15 6.19 -5.06 -3.40
C THR A 15 5.34 -6.14 -4.08
N GLU A 16 5.88 -7.32 -4.38
CA GLU A 16 5.19 -8.38 -5.12
C GLU A 16 3.90 -8.85 -4.44
N TRP A 17 3.82 -8.75 -3.11
CA TRP A 17 2.66 -9.12 -2.32
C TRP A 17 1.40 -8.28 -2.67
N PHE A 18 1.56 -7.12 -3.31
CA PHE A 18 0.43 -6.36 -3.88
C PHE A 18 -0.26 -7.08 -5.06
N THR A 19 0.35 -8.13 -5.60
CA THR A 19 -0.23 -8.95 -6.67
C THR A 19 -1.10 -10.11 -6.14
N TYR A 20 -1.02 -10.41 -4.83
CA TYR A 20 -1.71 -11.55 -4.26
C TYR A 20 -3.22 -11.32 -4.13
N PRO A 21 -4.04 -12.37 -4.39
CA PRO A 21 -5.48 -12.26 -4.23
C PRO A 21 -5.84 -11.99 -2.78
N GLY A 22 -6.64 -10.96 -2.53
CA GLY A 22 -7.13 -10.59 -1.19
C GLY A 22 -6.37 -9.45 -0.52
N VAL A 23 -5.25 -8.97 -1.07
CA VAL A 23 -4.46 -7.91 -0.43
C VAL A 23 -5.27 -6.63 -0.17
N TRP A 24 -6.17 -6.27 -1.09
CA TRP A 24 -7.06 -5.11 -0.94
C TRP A 24 -8.10 -5.32 0.16
N THR A 25 -8.65 -6.54 0.25
CA THR A 25 -9.61 -6.90 1.29
C THR A 25 -8.93 -6.82 2.65
N THR A 26 -7.74 -7.41 2.79
CA THR A 26 -6.95 -7.33 4.03
C THR A 26 -6.63 -5.89 4.38
N TYR A 27 -6.28 -5.06 3.41
CA TYR A 27 -6.06 -3.63 3.62
C TYR A 27 -7.28 -2.92 4.21
N ILE A 28 -8.45 -3.10 3.60
CA ILE A 28 -9.72 -2.49 4.07
C ILE A 28 -10.04 -2.99 5.48
N LEU A 29 -9.87 -4.28 5.75
CA LEU A 29 -10.09 -4.86 7.08
C LEU A 29 -9.12 -4.29 8.11
N MET A 30 -7.83 -4.08 7.79
CA MET A 30 -6.87 -3.45 8.71
C MET A 30 -7.29 -2.02 9.07
N VAL A 31 -7.75 -1.24 8.10
CA VAL A 31 -8.27 0.12 8.36
C VAL A 31 -9.52 0.09 9.24
N PHE A 32 -10.47 -0.79 8.93
CA PHE A 32 -11.71 -0.93 9.70
C PHE A 32 -11.46 -1.42 11.13
N ILE A 33 -10.58 -2.42 11.31
CA ILE A 33 -10.19 -2.91 12.64
C ILE A 33 -9.47 -1.81 13.42
N SER A 34 -8.60 -1.02 12.78
CA SER A 34 -7.95 0.13 13.43
C SER A 34 -8.98 1.14 13.93
N TRP A 35 -10.03 1.40 13.15
CA TRP A 35 -11.15 2.24 13.58
C TRP A 35 -11.90 1.66 14.78
N LEU A 36 -12.21 0.36 14.78
CA LEU A 36 -12.84 -0.32 15.92
C LEU A 36 -11.97 -0.25 17.18
N LEU A 37 -10.64 -0.40 17.04
CA LEU A 37 -9.69 -0.29 18.14
C LEU A 37 -9.68 1.13 18.70
N VAL A 38 -9.57 2.15 17.86
CA VAL A 38 -9.61 3.55 18.31
C VAL A 38 -10.93 3.86 19.01
N LEU A 39 -12.05 3.44 18.42
CA LEU A 39 -13.38 3.63 18.99
C LEU A 39 -13.51 2.97 20.37
N SER A 40 -13.05 1.72 20.50
CA SER A 40 -13.21 0.93 21.72
C SER A 40 -12.25 1.34 22.84
N LEU A 41 -11.00 1.69 22.50
CA LEU A 41 -9.96 1.99 23.48
C LEU A 41 -10.04 3.42 24.01
N PHE A 42 -10.42 4.39 23.16
CA PHE A 42 -10.48 5.80 23.55
C PHE A 42 -11.88 6.29 23.90
N GLY A 43 -12.93 5.51 23.62
CA GLY A 43 -14.32 5.87 23.92
C GLY A 43 -14.80 7.15 23.22
N THR A 44 -14.17 7.51 22.09
CA THR A 44 -14.49 8.73 21.34
C THR A 44 -15.72 8.55 20.45
N SER A 45 -16.24 9.63 19.86
CA SER A 45 -17.25 9.53 18.81
C SER A 45 -16.71 8.82 17.56
N ALA A 46 -17.60 8.22 16.77
CA ALA A 46 -17.27 7.56 15.50
C ALA A 46 -16.49 8.47 14.53
N GLY A 47 -16.87 9.75 14.43
CA GLY A 47 -16.19 10.73 13.57
C GLY A 47 -14.79 11.09 14.04
N THR A 48 -14.58 11.17 15.36
CA THR A 48 -13.24 11.39 15.94
C THR A 48 -12.35 10.18 15.68
N ALA A 49 -12.87 8.96 15.84
CA ALA A 49 -12.13 7.74 15.54
C ALA A 49 -11.70 7.68 14.07
N TRP A 50 -12.57 8.06 13.13
CA TRP A 50 -12.21 8.16 11.71
C TRP A 50 -11.11 9.19 11.46
N THR A 51 -11.21 10.37 12.09
CA THR A 51 -10.17 11.41 11.97
C THR A 51 -8.81 10.91 12.44
N ILE A 52 -8.76 10.22 13.58
CA ILE A 52 -7.51 9.64 14.11
C ILE A 52 -6.94 8.59 13.16
N VAL A 53 -7.79 7.68 12.66
CA VAL A 53 -7.36 6.64 11.70
C VAL A 53 -6.87 7.25 10.40
N HIS A 54 -7.53 8.29 9.88
CA HIS A 54 -7.09 9.00 8.67
C HIS A 54 -5.71 9.62 8.89
N LEU A 55 -5.51 10.38 9.98
CA LEU A 55 -4.21 11.01 10.26
C LEU A 55 -3.08 9.97 10.45
N ALA A 56 -3.36 8.88 11.16
CA ALA A 56 -2.40 7.79 11.34
C ALA A 56 -2.09 7.09 10.02
N HIS A 57 -3.11 6.82 9.21
CA HIS A 57 -2.98 6.24 7.87
C HIS A 57 -2.14 7.12 6.97
N PHE A 58 -2.38 8.44 6.93
CA PHE A 58 -1.59 9.40 6.18
C PHE A 58 -0.11 9.34 6.58
N PHE A 59 0.19 9.41 7.87
CA PHE A 59 1.57 9.37 8.36
C PHE A 59 2.29 8.09 7.96
N VAL A 60 1.66 6.93 8.21
CA VAL A 60 2.22 5.61 7.90
C VAL A 60 2.41 5.44 6.40
N THR A 61 1.37 5.68 5.60
CA THR A 61 1.43 5.47 4.15
C THR A 61 2.39 6.45 3.47
N TYR A 62 2.44 7.71 3.91
CA TYR A 62 3.42 8.67 3.39
C TYR A 62 4.85 8.22 3.70
N HIS A 63 5.13 7.82 4.94
CA HIS A 63 6.46 7.36 5.34
C HIS A 63 6.90 6.15 4.51
N PHE A 64 6.06 5.12 4.41
CA PHE A 64 6.44 3.90 3.70
C PHE A 64 6.45 4.10 2.18
N PHE A 65 5.40 4.68 1.59
CA PHE A 65 5.28 4.77 0.13
C PHE A 65 6.15 5.86 -0.47
N HIS A 66 6.27 7.02 0.17
CA HIS A 66 6.87 8.21 -0.44
C HIS A 66 8.22 8.61 0.16
N TRP A 67 8.54 8.19 1.38
CA TRP A 67 9.82 8.53 2.02
C TRP A 67 10.82 7.37 2.02
N LYS A 68 10.39 6.17 2.42
CA LYS A 68 11.26 5.01 2.56
C LYS A 68 11.73 4.51 1.20
N LYS A 69 13.05 4.42 1.04
CA LYS A 69 13.73 3.90 -0.16
C LYS A 69 14.34 2.52 0.08
N GLY A 70 14.62 1.82 -1.01
CA GLY A 70 15.31 0.53 -1.01
C GLY A 70 14.46 -0.62 -0.46
N THR A 71 15.13 -1.73 -0.27
CA THR A 71 14.57 -3.02 0.12
C THR A 71 15.48 -3.70 1.14
N PRO A 72 14.96 -4.54 2.06
CA PRO A 72 15.78 -5.35 2.94
C PRO A 72 16.38 -6.59 2.24
N PHE A 73 16.04 -6.86 0.99
CA PHE A 73 16.44 -8.09 0.28
C PHE A 73 17.74 -7.90 -0.50
N ALA A 74 18.83 -8.53 -0.05
CA ALA A 74 20.14 -8.46 -0.72
C ALA A 74 20.20 -9.11 -2.12
N ASP A 75 19.27 -10.03 -2.41
CA ASP A 75 19.18 -10.73 -3.70
C ASP A 75 18.89 -9.78 -4.88
N ASP A 76 18.39 -8.58 -4.61
CA ASP A 76 18.07 -7.58 -5.62
C ASP A 76 19.32 -6.86 -6.18
N GLN A 77 20.51 -7.10 -5.61
CA GLN A 77 21.77 -6.44 -5.98
C GLN A 77 21.70 -4.91 -5.92
N GLY A 78 20.83 -4.35 -5.07
CA GLY A 78 20.66 -2.92 -4.84
C GLY A 78 19.91 -2.17 -5.95
N ILE A 79 19.28 -2.87 -6.90
CA ILE A 79 18.56 -2.22 -8.02
C ILE A 79 17.43 -1.29 -7.53
N TYR A 80 16.89 -1.51 -6.33
CA TYR A 80 15.82 -0.69 -5.76
C TYR A 80 16.29 0.37 -4.76
N ASN A 81 17.60 0.48 -4.45
CA ASN A 81 18.13 1.37 -3.40
C ASN A 81 17.77 2.84 -3.59
N GLY A 82 17.68 3.30 -4.84
CA GLY A 82 17.31 4.68 -5.18
C GLY A 82 15.81 4.96 -5.20
N LEU A 83 14.98 3.91 -5.15
CA LEU A 83 13.54 3.97 -5.39
C LEU A 83 12.75 3.86 -4.08
N THR A 84 11.76 4.74 -3.96
CA THR A 84 10.72 4.65 -2.93
C THR A 84 9.85 3.41 -3.13
N TRP A 85 9.13 2.97 -2.10
CA TRP A 85 8.16 1.88 -2.28
C TRP A 85 7.09 2.23 -3.33
N TRP A 86 6.64 3.48 -3.39
CA TRP A 86 5.69 3.90 -4.41
C TRP A 86 6.26 3.73 -5.82
N GLU A 87 7.53 4.02 -6.05
CA GLU A 87 8.18 3.84 -7.36
C GLU A 87 8.40 2.36 -7.68
N GLN A 88 8.60 1.53 -6.66
CA GLN A 88 8.78 0.09 -6.79
C GLN A 88 7.49 -0.66 -7.18
N ILE A 89 6.33 -0.26 -6.64
CA ILE A 89 5.03 -0.92 -6.91
C ILE A 89 4.74 -0.99 -8.41
N ASP A 90 4.35 -2.18 -8.88
CA ASP A 90 4.02 -2.47 -10.28
C ASP A 90 5.10 -1.97 -11.27
N ASN A 91 6.38 -2.06 -10.89
CA ASN A 91 7.53 -1.62 -11.69
C ASN A 91 7.45 -0.15 -12.14
N GLY A 92 6.94 0.75 -11.29
CA GLY A 92 6.84 2.18 -11.64
C GLY A 92 5.69 2.52 -12.60
N LYS A 93 4.94 1.54 -13.11
CA LYS A 93 3.90 1.75 -14.11
C LYS A 93 2.74 2.55 -13.52
N GLN A 94 2.41 3.67 -14.13
CA GLN A 94 1.35 4.55 -13.66
C GLN A 94 -0.05 3.98 -13.96
N LEU A 95 -1.04 4.41 -13.18
CA LEU A 95 -2.47 4.11 -13.36
C LEU A 95 -2.83 2.62 -13.42
N THR A 96 -1.97 1.77 -12.86
CA THR A 96 -2.26 0.36 -12.62
C THR A 96 -3.40 0.22 -11.62
N ARG A 97 -3.97 -0.99 -11.57
CA ARG A 97 -5.08 -1.29 -10.67
C ARG A 97 -4.71 -1.02 -9.21
N ASN A 98 -3.52 -1.44 -8.76
CA ASN A 98 -3.04 -1.24 -7.40
C ASN A 98 -2.77 0.23 -7.09
N ARG A 99 -2.11 0.97 -8.00
CA ARG A 99 -1.87 2.40 -7.79
C ARG A 99 -3.15 3.20 -7.70
N LYS A 100 -4.15 2.89 -8.53
CA LYS A 100 -5.48 3.53 -8.44
C LYS A 100 -6.12 3.25 -7.09
N PHE A 101 -6.12 1.99 -6.65
CA PHE A 101 -6.64 1.62 -5.34
C PHE A 101 -5.95 2.41 -4.21
N LEU A 102 -4.61 2.37 -4.16
CA LEU A 102 -3.83 3.06 -3.12
C LEU A 102 -3.96 4.58 -3.14
N THR A 103 -4.26 5.17 -4.31
CA THR A 103 -4.52 6.61 -4.43
C THR A 103 -5.93 6.99 -3.96
N VAL A 104 -6.93 6.14 -4.21
CA VAL A 104 -8.34 6.42 -3.87
C VAL A 104 -8.62 6.25 -2.38
N VAL A 105 -8.00 5.26 -1.73
CA VAL A 105 -8.19 4.99 -0.30
C VAL A 105 -8.07 6.24 0.60
N PRO A 106 -6.96 7.00 0.59
CA PRO A 106 -6.84 8.19 1.45
C PRO A 106 -7.81 9.31 1.09
N VAL A 107 -8.40 9.31 -0.11
CA VAL A 107 -9.41 10.31 -0.52
C VAL A 107 -10.79 9.97 0.05
N VAL A 108 -11.07 8.67 0.25
CA VAL A 108 -12.37 8.18 0.74
C VAL A 108 -12.39 8.00 2.26
N LEU A 109 -11.21 7.77 2.86
CA LEU A 109 -11.03 7.62 4.31
C LEU A 109 -11.36 8.92 5.07
#